data_AF-A0A9Q4AYC3-F1
#
_entry.id   AF-A0A9Q4AYC3-F1
#
_cell.length_a   1.000
_cell.length_b   1.000
_cell.length_c   1.000
_cell.angle_alpha   90.00
_cell.angle_beta   90.00
_cell.angle_gamma   90.00
#
_symmetry.space_group_name_H-M   'P 1'
#
loop_
_entity.id
_entity.type
_entity.pdbx_description
1 polymer ?
#
loop_
_entity_poly.entity_id
_entity_poly.type
_entity_poly.pdbx_seq_one_letter_code
_entity_poly.pdbx_strand_id
1 'polypeptide(L)'
;MSNKEVLGSDSVRARIIQMEYKELTESEIRRIYIEETGTEPPANITIYSSNDFSELQKGDYYSGFDGSAIHFYDEEKGINQVYTITRGSEGSEKDSWKPKDWFYNLFGIGLGQNDSQISDAKRFTELVTKEVNNSNDSPIPIKSIGMGHSLGGNLITTLQLITGQFDNVYAVNHIPPSIYQLASIDSIFANELNAMFKLDLENNFNAIYDIDPTELKEFTEAYYKERIDETTINRLNMEEDLLYAMWGLSGFIDIGVGDPMNSIEGFDGLHDFMSHISDEDMRIVRLYFAQFVQGYNKDGFDGAIREITGFRFDLLDDLKEIFSSHSESNIFKAAWDTRESSADLARGFGPMLRDMGEKIPQLYDDLVVLYNNIDPYHQSVEEQRKLPLIDGLFLVFTKGCF
;
A
#
# COMPACT_ATOMS: atom_id res chain seq x y z
N MET A 1 5.11 35.66 11.64
CA MET A 1 3.89 34.83 11.78
C MET A 1 4.33 33.39 11.59
N SER A 2 3.92 32.45 12.44
CA SER A 2 4.29 31.04 12.25
C SER A 2 3.56 30.48 11.02
N ASN A 3 4.25 29.73 10.16
CA ASN A 3 3.66 28.98 9.03
C ASN A 3 2.79 27.82 9.59
N LYS A 4 1.65 28.19 10.20
CA LYS A 4 0.71 27.26 10.84
C LYS A 4 -0.01 26.48 9.75
N GLU A 5 -0.16 25.18 9.95
CA GLU A 5 -0.81 24.30 8.98
C GLU A 5 -2.21 24.76 8.63
N VAL A 6 -2.45 24.86 7.32
CA VAL A 6 -3.76 25.13 6.72
C VAL A 6 -4.73 23.99 7.04
N LEU A 7 -4.34 22.74 6.79
CA LEU A 7 -5.17 21.56 7.08
C LEU A 7 -4.94 21.08 8.52
N GLY A 8 -5.22 21.96 9.49
CA GLY A 8 -4.81 21.81 10.89
C GLY A 8 -5.64 20.87 11.76
N SER A 9 -6.80 20.38 11.31
CA SER A 9 -7.63 19.43 12.07
C SER A 9 -7.66 18.05 11.43
N ASP A 10 -7.84 17.01 12.26
CA ASP A 10 -7.98 15.63 11.79
C ASP A 10 -9.20 15.46 10.88
N SER A 11 -10.31 16.15 11.16
CA SER A 11 -11.52 16.10 10.33
C SER A 11 -11.27 16.63 8.92
N VAL A 12 -10.58 17.76 8.77
CA VAL A 12 -10.21 18.31 7.46
C VAL A 12 -9.29 17.34 6.74
N ARG A 13 -8.23 16.87 7.41
CA ARG A 13 -7.26 15.94 6.80
C ARG A 13 -7.91 14.64 6.35
N ALA A 14 -8.71 14.01 7.19
CA ALA A 14 -9.41 12.77 6.87
C ALA A 14 -10.35 12.93 5.65
N ARG A 15 -11.11 14.04 5.60
CA ARG A 15 -12.00 14.32 4.47
C ARG A 15 -11.23 14.62 3.18
N ILE A 16 -10.08 15.29 3.26
CA ILE A 16 -9.21 15.56 2.11
C ILE A 16 -8.54 14.27 1.61
N ILE A 17 -8.01 13.43 2.52
CA ILE A 17 -7.46 12.10 2.17
C ILE A 17 -8.51 11.24 1.48
N GLN A 18 -9.77 11.27 1.95
CA GLN A 18 -10.86 10.53 1.31
C GLN A 18 -11.11 10.96 -0.15
N MET A 19 -10.80 12.21 -0.50
CA MET A 19 -10.97 12.69 -1.87
C MET A 19 -9.93 12.13 -2.84
N GLU A 20 -8.84 11.54 -2.35
CA GLU A 20 -7.83 10.85 -3.18
C GLU A 20 -8.38 9.59 -3.86
N TYR A 21 -9.41 8.95 -3.26
CA TYR A 21 -10.15 7.82 -3.85
C TYR A 21 -11.16 8.28 -4.92
N LYS A 22 -11.24 9.58 -5.15
CA LYS A 22 -12.13 10.23 -6.11
C LYS A 22 -11.27 11.21 -6.92
N GLU A 23 -11.84 12.34 -7.28
CA GLU A 23 -11.11 13.42 -7.92
C GLU A 23 -10.91 14.56 -6.91
N LEU A 24 -9.64 14.83 -6.57
CA LEU A 24 -9.27 15.95 -5.72
C LEU A 24 -9.24 17.24 -6.56
N THR A 25 -10.24 18.09 -6.36
CA THR A 25 -10.35 19.38 -7.06
C THR A 25 -10.29 20.56 -6.10
N GLU A 26 -9.92 21.74 -6.61
CA GLU A 26 -9.86 22.96 -5.80
C GLU A 26 -11.23 23.26 -5.15
N SER A 27 -12.32 23.08 -5.89
CA SER A 27 -13.67 23.29 -5.36
C SER A 27 -14.01 22.37 -4.18
N GLU A 28 -13.57 21.11 -4.23
CA GLU A 28 -13.81 20.15 -3.14
C GLU A 28 -12.96 20.51 -1.91
N ILE A 29 -11.69 20.88 -2.11
CA ILE A 29 -10.81 21.36 -1.05
C ILE A 29 -11.41 22.59 -0.36
N ARG A 30 -11.85 23.59 -1.13
CA ARG A 30 -12.50 24.79 -0.60
C ARG A 30 -13.77 24.46 0.17
N ARG A 31 -14.63 23.59 -0.39
CA ARG A 31 -15.87 23.17 0.26
C ARG A 31 -15.59 22.52 1.61
N ILE A 32 -14.70 21.52 1.66
CA ILE A 32 -14.34 20.82 2.90
C ILE A 32 -13.77 21.80 3.92
N TYR A 33 -12.86 22.68 3.50
CA TYR A 33 -12.25 23.66 4.40
C TYR A 33 -13.30 24.61 5.01
N ILE A 34 -14.24 25.13 4.21
CA ILE A 34 -15.30 26.02 4.70
C ILE A 34 -16.27 25.28 5.63
N GLU A 35 -16.68 24.06 5.27
CA GLU A 35 -17.59 23.24 6.07
C GLU A 35 -17.01 22.93 7.47
N GLU A 36 -15.71 22.63 7.54
CA GLU A 36 -15.04 22.24 8.78
C GLU A 36 -14.56 23.42 9.62
N THR A 37 -14.18 24.54 8.99
CA THR A 37 -13.57 25.69 9.69
C THR A 37 -14.47 26.92 9.78
N GLY A 38 -15.51 27.01 8.95
CA GLY A 38 -16.35 28.20 8.81
C GLY A 38 -15.67 29.40 8.13
N THR A 39 -14.50 29.21 7.51
CA THR A 39 -13.71 30.28 6.89
C THR A 39 -13.20 29.89 5.51
N GLU A 40 -12.82 30.88 4.69
CA GLU A 40 -12.20 30.64 3.38
C GLU A 40 -10.75 30.15 3.53
N PRO A 41 -10.30 29.15 2.72
CA PRO A 41 -8.90 28.75 2.68
C PRO A 41 -8.02 29.83 2.01
N PRO A 42 -6.69 29.63 1.99
CA PRO A 42 -5.79 30.48 1.21
C PRO A 42 -6.25 30.69 -0.25
N ALA A 43 -5.93 31.86 -0.80
CA ALA A 43 -6.41 32.24 -2.13
C ALA A 43 -5.82 31.37 -3.23
N ASN A 44 -4.52 31.07 -3.17
CA ASN A 44 -3.86 30.24 -4.18
C ASN A 44 -3.78 28.79 -3.70
N ILE A 45 -4.42 27.92 -4.47
CA ILE A 45 -4.42 26.47 -4.29
C ILE A 45 -4.04 25.88 -5.63
N THR A 46 -2.90 25.19 -5.69
CA THR A 46 -2.47 24.44 -6.87
C THR A 46 -2.51 22.95 -6.53
N ILE A 47 -3.01 22.14 -7.44
CA ILE A 47 -3.08 20.68 -7.27
C ILE A 47 -2.17 20.05 -8.33
N TYR A 48 -1.35 19.09 -7.89
CA TYR A 48 -0.54 18.24 -8.74
C TYR A 48 -1.03 16.81 -8.58
N SER A 49 -1.18 16.08 -9.67
CA SER A 49 -1.50 14.65 -9.67
C SER A 49 -0.29 13.83 -10.13
N SER A 50 -0.16 12.60 -9.65
CA SER A 50 0.75 11.58 -10.21
C SER A 50 0.61 11.47 -11.73
N ASN A 51 -0.60 11.69 -12.25
CA ASN A 51 -0.93 11.66 -13.68
C ASN A 51 -0.32 12.82 -14.49
N ASP A 52 0.03 13.93 -13.85
CA ASP A 52 0.69 15.07 -14.52
C ASP A 52 2.14 14.73 -14.90
N PHE A 53 2.70 13.70 -14.26
CA PHE A 53 4.10 13.29 -14.41
C PHE A 53 4.19 12.00 -15.22
N SER A 54 4.35 12.15 -16.54
CA SER A 54 4.46 11.01 -17.48
C SER A 54 5.51 9.96 -17.11
N GLU A 55 6.52 10.31 -16.31
CA GLU A 55 7.54 9.37 -15.82
C GLU A 55 7.05 8.39 -14.76
N LEU A 56 5.98 8.73 -14.03
CA LEU A 56 5.29 7.83 -13.09
C LEU A 56 4.24 6.94 -13.80
N GLN A 57 3.92 7.26 -15.06
CA GLN A 57 2.85 6.64 -15.84
C GLN A 57 3.38 5.75 -16.99
N LYS A 58 4.62 5.27 -16.89
CA LYS A 58 5.29 4.59 -18.02
C LYS A 58 4.91 3.11 -18.15
N GLY A 59 3.90 2.85 -18.99
CA GLY A 59 3.63 1.54 -19.60
C GLY A 59 3.42 0.40 -18.60
N ASP A 60 3.91 -0.80 -18.92
CA ASP A 60 3.82 -1.99 -18.05
C ASP A 60 4.54 -1.84 -16.70
N TYR A 61 5.30 -0.74 -16.52
CA TYR A 61 6.03 -0.41 -15.29
C TYR A 61 5.23 0.46 -14.32
N TYR A 62 3.97 0.84 -14.66
CA TYR A 62 3.08 1.49 -13.70
C TYR A 62 2.86 0.57 -12.49
N SER A 63 3.35 1.01 -11.33
CA SER A 63 3.39 0.22 -10.08
C SER A 63 2.03 0.08 -9.39
N GLY A 64 1.02 0.88 -9.79
CA GLY A 64 -0.22 1.08 -9.04
C GLY A 64 -0.21 2.34 -8.17
N PHE A 65 0.95 2.99 -8.03
CA PHE A 65 1.06 4.21 -7.24
C PHE A 65 0.21 5.36 -7.81
N ASP A 66 -0.71 5.86 -6.99
CA ASP A 66 -1.44 7.10 -7.23
C ASP A 66 -1.34 8.05 -6.04
N GLY A 67 -1.28 9.34 -6.34
CA GLY A 67 -1.21 10.39 -5.34
C GLY A 67 -1.45 11.77 -5.92
N SER A 68 -1.79 12.69 -5.03
CA SER A 68 -1.97 14.10 -5.34
C SER A 68 -1.17 14.96 -4.36
N ALA A 69 -0.87 16.19 -4.73
CA ALA A 69 -0.29 17.17 -3.82
C ALA A 69 -1.01 18.50 -3.91
N ILE A 70 -1.29 19.10 -2.76
CA ILE A 70 -1.92 20.42 -2.66
C ILE A 70 -0.88 21.43 -2.22
N HIS A 71 -0.62 22.44 -3.05
CA HIS A 71 0.19 23.58 -2.69
C HIS A 71 -0.70 24.76 -2.30
N PHE A 72 -0.65 25.14 -1.02
CA PHE A 72 -1.26 26.36 -0.52
C PHE A 72 -0.21 27.48 -0.49
N TYR A 73 -0.53 28.61 -1.13
CA TYR A 73 0.35 29.78 -1.15
C TYR A 73 -0.39 31.09 -0.83
N ASP A 74 0.11 31.82 0.16
CA ASP A 74 -0.38 33.14 0.54
C ASP A 74 0.74 33.91 1.25
N GLU A 75 1.42 34.79 0.52
CA GLU A 75 2.58 35.54 1.04
C GLU A 75 2.21 36.46 2.19
N GLU A 76 1.05 37.13 2.12
CA GLU A 76 0.57 38.05 3.17
C GLU A 76 0.32 37.32 4.49
N LYS A 77 -0.15 36.07 4.42
CA LYS A 77 -0.36 35.21 5.59
C LYS A 77 0.87 34.37 5.97
N GLY A 78 1.96 34.45 5.20
CA GLY A 78 3.17 33.66 5.44
C GLY A 78 2.99 32.16 5.18
N ILE A 79 2.12 31.79 4.23
CA ILE A 79 1.79 30.40 3.90
C ILE A 79 2.55 29.98 2.64
N ASN A 80 3.37 28.95 2.79
CA ASN A 80 3.94 28.16 1.69
C ASN A 80 3.97 26.70 2.16
N GLN A 81 2.98 25.92 1.78
CA GLN A 81 2.78 24.56 2.31
C GLN A 81 2.41 23.59 1.18
N VAL A 82 3.07 22.44 1.15
CA VAL A 82 2.78 21.35 0.22
C VAL A 82 2.29 20.16 1.03
N TYR A 83 1.08 19.70 0.74
CA TYR A 83 0.48 18.51 1.32
C TYR A 83 0.52 17.40 0.28
N THR A 84 1.45 16.46 0.39
CA THR A 84 1.47 15.24 -0.43
C THR A 84 0.52 14.21 0.15
N ILE A 85 -0.37 13.70 -0.69
CA ILE A 85 -1.38 12.72 -0.35
C ILE A 85 -1.14 11.49 -1.22
N THR A 86 -0.86 10.35 -0.60
CA THR A 86 -0.75 9.07 -1.31
C THR A 86 -2.04 8.29 -1.14
N ARG A 87 -2.53 7.69 -2.24
CA ARG A 87 -3.74 6.85 -2.21
C ARG A 87 -3.44 5.55 -1.47
N GLY A 88 -4.46 5.01 -0.80
CA GLY A 88 -4.40 3.64 -0.30
C GLY A 88 -4.78 2.63 -1.38
N SER A 89 -4.93 1.37 -0.97
CA SER A 89 -5.15 0.28 -1.90
C SER A 89 -6.54 0.30 -2.53
N GLU A 90 -6.58 0.18 -3.85
CA GLU A 90 -7.80 0.00 -4.64
C GLU A 90 -8.00 -1.46 -5.07
N GLY A 91 -9.26 -1.89 -5.23
CA GLY A 91 -9.60 -3.21 -5.76
C GLY A 91 -9.24 -3.37 -7.25
N SER A 92 -9.11 -2.25 -7.96
CA SER A 92 -8.72 -2.17 -9.36
C SER A 92 -8.08 -0.81 -9.64
N GLU A 93 -7.10 -0.77 -10.53
CA GLU A 93 -6.58 0.49 -11.07
C GLU A 93 -7.58 1.13 -12.04
N LYS A 94 -7.48 2.46 -12.20
CA LYS A 94 -8.36 3.25 -13.08
C LYS A 94 -8.49 2.68 -14.50
N ASP A 95 -7.39 2.14 -15.03
CA ASP A 95 -7.31 1.56 -16.38
C ASP A 95 -7.04 0.04 -16.37
N SER A 96 -7.14 -0.62 -15.21
CA SER A 96 -6.88 -2.05 -15.10
C SER A 96 -7.65 -2.72 -13.96
N TRP A 97 -8.31 -3.84 -14.24
CA TRP A 97 -8.94 -4.67 -13.20
C TRP A 97 -7.93 -5.33 -12.23
N LYS A 98 -6.62 -5.21 -12.50
CA LYS A 98 -5.55 -5.83 -11.72
C LYS A 98 -5.41 -5.13 -10.36
N PRO A 99 -5.44 -5.85 -9.23
CA PRO A 99 -5.32 -5.27 -7.88
C PRO A 99 -3.85 -5.03 -7.52
N LYS A 100 -3.18 -4.09 -8.21
CA LYS A 100 -1.73 -3.88 -8.09
C LYS A 100 -1.32 -3.49 -6.68
N ASP A 101 -2.09 -2.62 -6.04
CA ASP A 101 -1.88 -2.18 -4.66
C ASP A 101 -1.89 -3.33 -3.65
N TRP A 102 -2.80 -4.28 -3.81
CA TRP A 102 -2.87 -5.45 -2.92
C TRP A 102 -1.70 -6.39 -3.09
N PHE A 103 -1.20 -6.54 -4.32
CA PHE A 103 0.03 -7.29 -4.57
C PHE A 103 1.24 -6.55 -4.00
N TYR A 104 1.26 -5.22 -4.09
CA TYR A 104 2.32 -4.43 -3.45
C TYR A 104 2.28 -4.55 -1.92
N ASN A 105 1.11 -4.57 -1.29
CA ASN A 105 0.99 -4.83 0.15
C ASN A 105 1.63 -6.16 0.55
N LEU A 106 1.46 -7.21 -0.26
CA LEU A 106 2.10 -8.50 -0.02
C LEU A 106 3.60 -8.47 -0.30
N PHE A 107 3.99 -8.21 -1.55
CA PHE A 107 5.37 -8.38 -2.01
C PHE A 107 6.30 -7.24 -1.59
N GLY A 108 5.77 -6.02 -1.49
CA GLY A 108 6.52 -4.83 -1.10
C GLY A 108 6.53 -4.61 0.40
N ILE A 109 5.37 -4.57 1.06
CA ILE A 109 5.32 -4.34 2.51
C ILE A 109 5.56 -5.64 3.28
N GLY A 110 4.75 -6.67 3.04
CA GLY A 110 4.76 -7.91 3.83
C GLY A 110 6.06 -8.72 3.69
N LEU A 111 6.61 -8.77 2.48
CA LEU A 111 7.86 -9.47 2.18
C LEU A 111 9.08 -8.53 2.11
N GLY A 112 8.90 -7.24 1.83
CA GLY A 112 10.05 -6.35 1.66
C GLY A 112 10.87 -6.63 0.41
N GLN A 113 10.31 -7.22 -0.65
CA GLN A 113 11.09 -7.58 -1.85
C GLN A 113 10.60 -6.89 -3.12
N ASN A 114 9.82 -5.82 -2.96
CA ASN A 114 9.44 -4.92 -4.04
C ASN A 114 9.36 -3.48 -3.51
N ASP A 115 10.00 -2.55 -4.20
CA ASP A 115 10.10 -1.14 -3.81
C ASP A 115 9.38 -0.20 -4.79
N SER A 116 8.59 -0.74 -5.73
CA SER A 116 8.07 0.04 -6.86
C SER A 116 7.20 1.21 -6.41
N GLN A 117 6.16 0.98 -5.59
CA GLN A 117 5.26 2.06 -5.18
C GLN A 117 5.90 3.06 -4.21
N ILE A 118 6.79 2.62 -3.32
CA ILE A 118 7.51 3.55 -2.43
C ILE A 118 8.53 4.40 -3.21
N SER A 119 9.16 3.83 -4.24
CA SER A 119 10.03 4.55 -5.16
C SER A 119 9.26 5.59 -5.96
N ASP A 120 8.08 5.24 -6.47
CA ASP A 120 7.21 6.17 -7.19
C ASP A 120 6.65 7.26 -6.26
N ALA A 121 6.28 6.92 -5.03
CA ALA A 121 5.86 7.90 -4.02
C ALA A 121 6.98 8.90 -3.69
N LYS A 122 8.21 8.41 -3.49
CA LYS A 122 9.40 9.26 -3.31
C LYS A 122 9.57 10.16 -4.54
N ARG A 123 9.53 9.59 -5.72
CA ARG A 123 9.73 10.32 -6.96
C ARG A 123 8.69 11.41 -7.17
N PHE A 124 7.43 11.11 -6.87
CA PHE A 124 6.34 12.07 -6.89
C PHE A 124 6.60 13.26 -5.95
N THR A 125 7.05 13.00 -4.72
CA THR A 125 7.37 14.09 -3.77
C THR A 125 8.50 14.99 -4.27
N GLU A 126 9.54 14.42 -4.90
CA GLU A 126 10.64 15.17 -5.50
C GLU A 126 10.17 16.04 -6.68
N LEU A 127 9.31 15.49 -7.54
CA LEU A 127 8.77 16.18 -8.71
C LEU A 127 7.88 17.35 -8.31
N VAL A 128 6.95 17.14 -7.38
CA VAL A 128 6.09 18.21 -6.85
C VAL A 128 6.94 19.31 -6.22
N THR A 129 7.92 18.94 -5.38
CA THR A 129 8.81 19.92 -4.74
C THR A 129 9.57 20.75 -5.78
N LYS A 130 10.01 20.12 -6.86
CA LYS A 130 10.66 20.80 -7.98
C LYS A 130 9.71 21.76 -8.70
N GLU A 131 8.47 21.34 -9.00
CA GLU A 131 7.47 22.19 -9.66
C GLU A 131 7.08 23.40 -8.78
N VAL A 132 6.90 23.20 -7.48
CA VAL A 132 6.60 24.28 -6.54
C VAL A 132 7.76 25.30 -6.47
N ASN A 133 9.00 24.82 -6.37
CA ASN A 133 10.17 25.71 -6.36
C ASN A 133 10.36 26.46 -7.69
N ASN A 134 10.03 25.84 -8.83
CA ASN A 134 10.15 26.50 -10.14
C ASN A 134 9.04 27.53 -10.40
N SER A 135 7.86 27.31 -9.82
CA SER A 135 6.68 28.17 -10.03
C SER A 135 6.59 29.32 -9.03
N ASN A 136 7.43 29.35 -7.99
CA ASN A 136 7.33 30.31 -6.90
C ASN A 136 8.70 30.70 -6.32
N ASP A 137 9.14 31.94 -6.57
CA ASP A 137 10.33 32.55 -5.96
C ASP A 137 10.06 33.07 -4.53
N SER A 138 9.23 32.37 -3.75
CA SER A 138 8.81 32.85 -2.43
C SER A 138 9.97 32.86 -1.44
N PRO A 139 10.12 33.93 -0.62
CA PRO A 139 11.07 33.94 0.49
C PRO A 139 10.62 33.06 1.67
N ILE A 140 9.39 32.52 1.64
CA ILE A 140 8.85 31.66 2.70
C ILE A 140 9.29 30.22 2.41
N PRO A 141 10.03 29.54 3.30
CA PRO A 141 10.38 28.14 3.12
C PRO A 141 9.12 27.27 2.98
N ILE A 142 9.17 26.30 2.07
CA ILE A 142 8.11 25.30 1.92
C ILE A 142 8.03 24.49 3.21
N LYS A 143 6.83 24.39 3.78
CA LYS A 143 6.49 23.36 4.76
C LYS A 143 5.94 22.14 4.03
N SER A 144 6.58 21.00 4.17
CA SER A 144 6.20 19.75 3.52
C SER A 144 5.43 18.86 4.48
N ILE A 145 4.21 18.49 4.14
CA ILE A 145 3.34 17.63 4.93
C ILE A 145 3.00 16.38 4.11
N GLY A 146 3.18 15.20 4.70
CA GLY A 146 2.74 13.94 4.12
C GLY A 146 1.41 13.49 4.73
N MET A 147 0.51 12.93 3.92
CA MET A 147 -0.77 12.41 4.38
C MET A 147 -1.14 11.12 3.63
N GLY A 148 -1.82 10.19 4.29
CA GLY A 148 -2.30 9.00 3.61
C GLY A 148 -3.21 8.12 4.47
N HIS A 149 -3.94 7.23 3.80
CA HIS A 149 -4.77 6.19 4.40
C HIS A 149 -4.32 4.81 3.93
N SER A 150 -4.46 3.77 4.77
CA SER A 150 -4.14 2.38 4.38
C SER A 150 -2.70 2.27 3.84
N LEU A 151 -2.50 1.74 2.63
CA LEU A 151 -1.23 1.73 1.92
C LEU A 151 -0.61 3.13 1.76
N GLY A 152 -1.40 4.16 1.47
CA GLY A 152 -0.89 5.52 1.36
C GLY A 152 -0.24 6.01 2.66
N GLY A 153 -0.88 5.72 3.79
CA GLY A 153 -0.33 6.04 5.11
C GLY A 153 0.97 5.28 5.41
N ASN A 154 1.10 4.03 4.94
CA ASN A 154 2.38 3.29 4.97
C ASN A 154 3.43 4.03 4.16
N LEU A 155 3.15 4.35 2.90
CA LEU A 155 4.11 4.98 1.99
C LEU A 155 4.67 6.28 2.58
N ILE A 156 3.81 7.18 3.05
CA ILE A 156 4.25 8.47 3.62
C ILE A 156 5.02 8.28 4.92
N THR A 157 4.58 7.39 5.80
CA THR A 157 5.28 7.12 7.07
C THR A 157 6.66 6.52 6.80
N THR A 158 6.75 5.54 5.91
CA THR A 158 8.00 4.92 5.48
C THR A 158 8.93 5.94 4.81
N LEU A 159 8.41 6.83 3.96
CA LEU A 159 9.22 7.93 3.39
C LEU A 159 9.78 8.85 4.49
N GLN A 160 8.99 9.17 5.52
CA GLN A 160 9.48 9.97 6.65
C GLN A 160 10.61 9.27 7.39
N LEU A 161 10.52 7.96 7.60
CA LEU A 161 11.57 7.18 8.25
C LEU A 161 12.90 7.20 7.48
N ILE A 162 12.86 7.07 6.15
CA ILE A 162 14.07 6.93 5.34
C ILE A 162 14.62 8.25 4.80
N THR A 163 13.81 9.31 4.74
CA THR A 163 14.22 10.61 4.16
C THR A 163 14.17 11.78 5.14
N GLY A 164 13.31 11.72 6.17
CA GLY A 164 13.02 12.85 7.05
C GLY A 164 12.51 14.10 6.31
N GLN A 165 11.93 13.96 5.10
CA GLN A 165 11.64 15.08 4.22
C GLN A 165 10.37 15.87 4.58
N PHE A 166 9.50 15.32 5.43
CA PHE A 166 8.28 15.98 5.84
C PHE A 166 8.46 16.64 7.21
N ASP A 167 7.94 17.85 7.35
CA ASP A 167 7.80 18.51 8.64
C ASP A 167 6.78 17.78 9.53
N ASN A 168 5.73 17.22 8.92
CA ASN A 168 4.74 16.38 9.59
C ASN A 168 4.16 15.33 8.64
N VAL A 169 3.81 14.18 9.19
CA VAL A 169 3.08 13.08 8.58
C VAL A 169 1.78 12.87 9.32
N TYR A 170 0.69 12.67 8.57
CA TYR A 170 -0.62 12.27 9.09
C TYR A 170 -1.11 10.99 8.42
N ALA A 171 -1.06 9.89 9.16
CA ALA A 171 -1.42 8.57 8.66
C ALA A 171 -2.71 8.07 9.33
N VAL A 172 -3.75 7.84 8.53
CA VAL A 172 -5.08 7.40 9.00
C VAL A 172 -5.26 5.92 8.72
N ASN A 173 -5.63 5.10 9.71
CA ASN A 173 -5.83 3.65 9.61
C ASN A 173 -4.84 3.00 8.62
N HIS A 174 -3.54 3.18 8.87
CA HIS A 174 -2.51 2.81 7.90
C HIS A 174 -1.89 1.45 8.20
N ILE A 175 -1.36 0.81 7.16
CA ILE A 175 -0.51 -0.36 7.33
C ILE A 175 0.79 0.13 8.01
N PRO A 176 1.19 -0.41 9.17
CA PRO A 176 2.42 0.02 9.83
C PRO A 176 3.65 -0.19 8.94
N PRO A 177 4.73 0.57 9.15
CA PRO A 177 6.00 0.28 8.47
C PRO A 177 6.48 -1.14 8.79
N SER A 178 6.91 -1.85 7.75
CA SER A 178 7.42 -3.22 7.85
C SER A 178 8.94 -3.20 7.95
N ILE A 179 9.49 -4.00 8.85
CA ILE A 179 10.95 -4.17 8.99
C ILE A 179 11.55 -4.68 7.68
N TYR A 180 10.86 -5.58 7.00
CA TYR A 180 11.32 -6.16 5.74
C TYR A 180 11.34 -5.11 4.63
N GLN A 181 10.28 -4.30 4.53
CA GLN A 181 10.23 -3.19 3.59
C GLN A 181 11.40 -2.23 3.84
N LEU A 182 11.62 -1.81 5.09
CA LEU A 182 12.71 -0.93 5.50
C LEU A 182 14.08 -1.52 5.16
N ALA A 183 14.30 -2.81 5.43
CA ALA A 183 15.53 -3.52 5.12
C ALA A 183 15.86 -3.56 3.61
N SER A 184 14.85 -3.46 2.74
CA SER A 184 15.07 -3.42 1.29
C SER A 184 15.32 -2.01 0.75
N ILE A 185 14.76 -0.97 1.36
CA ILE A 185 14.73 0.38 0.77
C ILE A 185 15.67 1.37 1.46
N ASP A 186 16.07 1.08 2.71
CA ASP A 186 17.05 1.86 3.46
C ASP A 186 18.36 1.09 3.54
N SER A 187 19.29 1.42 2.63
CA SER A 187 20.58 0.74 2.53
C SER A 187 21.45 0.93 3.77
N ILE A 188 21.30 2.02 4.52
CA ILE A 188 22.06 2.26 5.75
C ILE A 188 21.53 1.30 6.83
N PHE A 189 20.20 1.25 6.99
CA PHE A 189 19.57 0.31 7.91
C PHE A 189 19.89 -1.16 7.57
N ALA A 190 19.83 -1.53 6.29
CA ALA A 190 20.18 -2.87 5.82
C ALA A 190 21.62 -3.27 6.17
N ASN A 191 22.56 -2.33 6.09
CA ASN A 191 23.96 -2.57 6.48
C ASN A 191 24.11 -2.80 7.98
N GLU A 192 23.37 -2.04 8.81
CA GLU A 192 23.36 -2.22 10.26
C GLU A 192 22.71 -3.57 10.65
N LEU A 193 21.62 -3.98 9.97
CA LEU A 193 21.03 -5.31 10.12
C LEU A 193 22.02 -6.43 9.76
N ASN A 194 22.68 -6.33 8.60
CA ASN A 194 23.70 -7.28 8.17
C ASN A 194 24.81 -7.42 9.21
N ALA A 195 25.27 -6.31 9.78
CA ALA A 195 26.33 -6.31 10.80
C ALA A 195 25.86 -6.93 12.13
N MET A 196 24.66 -6.57 12.60
CA MET A 196 24.12 -7.04 13.88
C MET A 196 23.83 -8.54 13.86
N PHE A 197 23.13 -9.00 12.82
CA PHE A 197 22.60 -10.36 12.72
C PHE A 197 23.45 -11.28 11.83
N LYS A 198 24.57 -10.79 11.29
CA LYS A 198 25.50 -11.54 10.40
C LYS A 198 24.78 -12.09 9.16
N LEU A 199 23.96 -11.25 8.55
CA LEU A 199 23.18 -11.58 7.36
C LEU A 199 23.95 -11.22 6.09
N ASP A 200 23.42 -11.69 4.97
CA ASP A 200 23.78 -11.26 3.62
C ASP A 200 22.48 -10.96 2.86
N LEU A 201 21.85 -9.84 3.20
CA LEU A 201 20.56 -9.46 2.61
C LEU A 201 20.64 -9.16 1.11
N GLU A 202 21.84 -8.89 0.58
CA GLU A 202 22.06 -8.68 -0.86
C GLU A 202 21.90 -9.98 -1.65
N ASN A 203 22.49 -11.08 -1.16
CA ASN A 203 22.44 -12.37 -1.86
C ASN A 203 21.35 -13.32 -1.33
N ASN A 204 20.87 -13.11 -0.11
CA ASN A 204 19.87 -13.95 0.55
C ASN A 204 18.97 -13.12 1.46
N PHE A 205 18.10 -12.31 0.84
CA PHE A 205 17.14 -11.48 1.57
C PHE A 205 16.27 -12.30 2.54
N ASN A 206 15.86 -13.51 2.16
CA ASN A 206 15.02 -14.38 2.98
C ASN A 206 15.63 -14.75 4.34
N ALA A 207 16.95 -14.60 4.53
CA ALA A 207 17.62 -14.83 5.81
C ALA A 207 17.05 -13.94 6.94
N ILE A 208 16.47 -12.79 6.61
CA ILE A 208 15.84 -11.90 7.60
C ILE A 208 14.64 -12.55 8.29
N TYR A 209 13.98 -13.52 7.65
CA TYR A 209 12.79 -14.18 8.20
C TYR A 209 13.12 -15.21 9.28
N ASP A 210 14.38 -15.63 9.39
CA ASP A 210 14.82 -16.62 10.39
C ASP A 210 15.34 -15.96 11.68
N ILE A 211 15.33 -14.62 11.76
CA ILE A 211 15.70 -13.87 12.96
C ILE A 211 14.54 -13.92 13.96
N ASP A 212 14.86 -13.97 15.25
CA ASP A 212 13.86 -13.81 16.31
C ASP A 212 13.07 -12.49 16.08
N PRO A 213 11.74 -12.55 15.89
CA PRO A 213 11.02 -11.36 15.48
C PRO A 213 10.93 -10.27 16.56
N THR A 214 11.08 -10.65 17.84
CA THR A 214 11.13 -9.67 18.94
C THR A 214 12.45 -8.91 18.89
N GLU A 215 13.58 -9.63 18.77
CA GLU A 215 14.91 -9.03 18.65
C GLU A 215 15.00 -8.13 17.41
N LEU A 216 14.47 -8.58 16.28
CA LEU A 216 14.44 -7.81 15.03
C LEU A 216 13.61 -6.52 15.16
N LYS A 217 12.45 -6.58 15.82
CA LYS A 217 11.58 -5.42 16.06
C LYS A 217 12.25 -4.41 17.00
N GLU A 218 12.79 -4.87 18.12
CA GLU A 218 13.50 -4.02 19.08
C GLU A 218 14.68 -3.29 18.45
N PHE A 219 15.49 -3.99 17.66
CA PHE A 219 16.60 -3.39 16.91
C PHE A 219 16.13 -2.32 15.93
N THR A 220 15.09 -2.65 15.14
CA THR A 220 14.56 -1.74 14.11
C THR A 220 13.97 -0.48 14.72
N GLU A 221 13.16 -0.61 15.77
CA GLU A 221 12.59 0.54 16.44
C GLU A 221 13.67 1.40 17.09
N ALA A 222 14.66 0.80 17.76
CA ALA A 222 15.77 1.56 18.33
C ALA A 222 16.53 2.35 17.24
N TYR A 223 16.80 1.73 16.08
CA TYR A 223 17.49 2.38 14.97
C TYR A 223 16.76 3.65 14.50
N TYR A 224 15.45 3.57 14.26
CA TYR A 224 14.68 4.71 13.74
C TYR A 224 14.36 5.75 14.81
N LYS A 225 14.02 5.34 16.04
CA LYS A 225 13.73 6.26 17.16
C LYS A 225 14.92 7.15 17.54
N GLU A 226 16.15 6.70 17.28
CA GLU A 226 17.35 7.52 17.46
C GLU A 226 17.57 8.57 16.34
N ARG A 227 16.95 8.38 15.17
CA ARG A 227 17.25 9.14 13.95
C ARG A 227 16.13 10.07 13.52
N ILE A 228 14.91 9.81 13.98
CA ILE A 228 13.74 10.62 13.63
C ILE A 228 13.06 11.18 14.88
N ASP A 229 12.44 12.34 14.73
CA ASP A 229 11.52 12.88 15.74
C ASP A 229 10.15 12.22 15.54
N GLU A 230 9.80 11.27 16.40
CA GLU A 230 8.53 10.54 16.34
C GLU A 230 7.31 11.47 16.43
N THR A 231 7.44 12.67 17.01
CA THR A 231 6.33 13.63 17.08
C THR A 231 5.93 14.21 15.72
N THR A 232 6.77 14.01 14.70
CA THR A 232 6.44 14.36 13.31
C THR A 232 5.52 13.34 12.64
N ILE A 233 5.36 12.13 13.20
CA ILE A 233 4.50 11.08 12.64
C ILE A 233 3.23 10.99 13.51
N ASN A 234 2.12 11.48 12.98
CA ASN A 234 0.84 11.52 13.67
C ASN A 234 -0.08 10.42 13.13
N ARG A 235 -0.54 9.55 14.01
CA ARG A 235 -1.38 8.39 13.71
C ARG A 235 -2.81 8.66 14.15
N LEU A 236 -3.75 8.32 13.28
CA LEU A 236 -5.18 8.29 13.59
C LEU A 236 -5.70 6.89 13.26
N ASN A 237 -5.74 6.02 14.26
CA ASN A 237 -6.15 4.63 14.10
C ASN A 237 -7.47 4.37 14.84
N MET A 238 -8.32 3.50 14.28
CA MET A 238 -9.51 2.98 14.96
C MET A 238 -9.21 1.57 15.49
N GLU A 239 -9.60 1.27 16.72
CA GLU A 239 -9.38 -0.05 17.35
C GLU A 239 -10.06 -1.19 16.57
N GLU A 240 -11.14 -0.86 15.86
CA GLU A 240 -11.94 -1.80 15.07
C GLU A 240 -11.40 -2.04 13.66
N ASP A 241 -10.38 -1.30 13.24
CA ASP A 241 -9.81 -1.41 11.91
C ASP A 241 -8.84 -2.60 11.83
N LEU A 242 -9.00 -3.42 10.78
CA LEU A 242 -8.13 -4.57 10.55
C LEU A 242 -6.66 -4.17 10.37
N LEU A 243 -6.40 -2.98 9.83
CA LEU A 243 -5.05 -2.45 9.64
C LEU A 243 -4.43 -2.05 10.97
N TYR A 244 -5.21 -1.57 11.95
CA TYR A 244 -4.73 -1.40 13.32
C TYR A 244 -4.38 -2.75 13.96
N ALA A 245 -5.15 -3.80 13.66
CA ALA A 245 -4.82 -5.13 14.15
C ALA A 245 -3.47 -5.66 13.62
N MET A 246 -3.09 -5.30 12.40
CA MET A 246 -1.77 -5.68 11.83
C MET A 246 -0.58 -5.15 12.63
N TRP A 247 -0.75 -4.13 13.48
CA TRP A 247 0.32 -3.63 14.37
C TRP A 247 0.73 -4.67 15.43
N GLY A 248 -0.14 -5.65 15.70
CA GLY A 248 0.15 -6.77 16.59
C GLY A 248 0.95 -7.90 15.92
N LEU A 249 1.12 -7.86 14.59
CA LEU A 249 1.88 -8.87 13.85
C LEU A 249 3.37 -8.62 13.97
N SER A 250 4.13 -9.69 14.11
CA SER A 250 5.59 -9.63 14.04
C SER A 250 6.06 -9.15 12.67
N GLY A 251 7.14 -8.38 12.64
CA GLY A 251 7.69 -7.79 11.42
C GLY A 251 7.20 -6.36 11.12
N PHE A 252 6.27 -5.82 11.90
CA PHE A 252 5.86 -4.42 11.85
C PHE A 252 6.37 -3.66 13.07
N ILE A 253 6.66 -2.36 12.90
CA ILE A 253 7.19 -1.50 13.97
C ILE A 253 6.16 -0.52 14.49
N ASP A 254 6.26 -0.17 15.78
CA ASP A 254 5.46 0.86 16.41
C ASP A 254 6.26 2.17 16.55
N ILE A 255 5.93 3.13 15.68
CA ILE A 255 6.61 4.42 15.61
C ILE A 255 5.61 5.57 15.37
N GLY A 256 5.88 6.71 15.98
CA GLY A 256 5.02 7.89 15.91
C GLY A 256 3.96 7.97 17.02
N VAL A 257 3.25 9.09 17.06
CA VAL A 257 2.33 9.45 18.14
C VAL A 257 0.86 9.33 17.71
N GLY A 258 -0.02 8.98 18.64
CA GLY A 258 -1.47 8.90 18.39
C GLY A 258 -2.06 7.61 18.96
N ASP A 259 -2.85 7.75 20.02
CA ASP A 259 -3.56 6.63 20.62
C ASP A 259 -4.69 6.17 19.69
N PRO A 260 -4.97 4.86 19.60
CA PRO A 260 -6.10 4.36 18.84
C PRO A 260 -7.42 4.85 19.46
N MET A 261 -8.41 5.06 18.61
CA MET A 261 -9.75 5.48 19.00
C MET A 261 -10.70 4.29 18.99
N ASN A 262 -11.44 4.11 20.07
CA ASN A 262 -12.53 3.15 20.15
C ASN A 262 -13.84 3.85 19.75
N SER A 263 -14.51 3.32 18.74
CA SER A 263 -15.80 3.82 18.24
C SER A 263 -16.99 2.94 18.64
N ILE A 264 -16.73 1.73 19.17
CA ILE A 264 -17.73 0.73 19.55
C ILE A 264 -17.58 0.35 21.02
N GLU A 265 -18.45 0.92 21.87
CA GLU A 265 -18.48 0.63 23.31
C GLU A 265 -18.57 -0.88 23.60
N GLY A 266 -17.63 -1.40 24.39
CA GLY A 266 -17.58 -2.80 24.80
C GLY A 266 -16.95 -3.76 23.79
N PHE A 267 -16.32 -3.24 22.73
CA PHE A 267 -15.49 -4.00 21.81
C PHE A 267 -14.04 -3.56 21.95
N ASP A 268 -13.17 -4.49 22.38
CA ASP A 268 -11.75 -4.23 22.67
C ASP A 268 -10.86 -4.22 21.40
N GLY A 269 -11.47 -4.10 20.22
CA GLY A 269 -10.78 -4.06 18.93
C GLY A 269 -10.40 -5.43 18.36
N LEU A 270 -9.68 -5.39 17.23
CA LEU A 270 -9.19 -6.58 16.52
C LEU A 270 -7.71 -6.88 16.79
N HIS A 271 -7.03 -6.02 17.55
CA HIS A 271 -5.58 -6.12 17.77
C HIS A 271 -5.15 -7.45 18.39
N ASP A 272 -5.86 -7.87 19.43
CA ASP A 272 -5.61 -9.16 20.08
C ASP A 272 -5.80 -10.33 19.12
N PHE A 273 -6.69 -10.25 18.13
CA PHE A 273 -6.88 -11.36 17.20
C PHE A 273 -5.60 -11.66 16.39
N MET A 274 -4.94 -10.62 15.88
CA MET A 274 -3.74 -10.78 15.07
C MET A 274 -2.50 -11.17 15.88
N SER A 275 -2.41 -10.75 17.15
CA SER A 275 -1.27 -11.09 18.02
C SER A 275 -1.18 -12.58 18.37
N HIS A 276 -2.24 -13.34 18.10
CA HIS A 276 -2.24 -14.79 18.29
C HIS A 276 -1.60 -15.55 17.12
N ILE A 277 -1.45 -14.94 15.94
CA ILE A 277 -0.79 -15.63 14.82
C ILE A 277 0.69 -15.85 15.20
N SER A 278 1.14 -17.10 15.17
CA SER A 278 2.49 -17.42 15.64
C SER A 278 3.56 -16.89 14.67
N ASP A 279 4.71 -16.53 15.22
CA ASP A 279 5.86 -16.10 14.43
C ASP A 279 6.32 -17.15 13.41
N GLU A 280 6.21 -18.43 13.76
CA GLU A 280 6.54 -19.53 12.87
C GLU A 280 5.55 -19.62 11.70
N ASP A 281 4.25 -19.45 11.94
CA ASP A 281 3.25 -19.42 10.87
C ASP A 281 3.48 -18.22 9.93
N MET A 282 3.77 -17.05 10.50
CA MET A 282 4.11 -15.86 9.71
C MET A 282 5.37 -16.08 8.86
N ARG A 283 6.38 -16.74 9.42
CA ARG A 283 7.60 -17.11 8.69
C ARG A 283 7.31 -18.06 7.53
N ILE A 284 6.49 -19.09 7.75
CA ILE A 284 6.08 -20.05 6.71
C ILE A 284 5.33 -19.32 5.59
N VAL A 285 4.37 -18.46 5.92
CA VAL A 285 3.62 -17.66 4.94
C VAL A 285 4.57 -16.78 4.11
N ARG A 286 5.53 -16.10 4.75
CA ARG A 286 6.50 -15.25 4.04
C ARG A 286 7.38 -16.05 3.09
N LEU A 287 7.95 -17.16 3.55
CA LEU A 287 8.79 -18.03 2.72
C LEU A 287 8.00 -18.63 1.55
N TYR A 288 6.73 -18.97 1.78
CA TYR A 288 5.83 -19.44 0.73
C TYR A 288 5.66 -18.41 -0.37
N PHE A 289 5.34 -17.16 -0.03
CA PHE A 289 5.14 -16.12 -1.05
C PHE A 289 6.45 -15.59 -1.64
N ALA A 290 7.56 -15.66 -0.91
CA ALA A 290 8.88 -15.23 -1.38
C ALA A 290 9.32 -15.96 -2.66
N GLN A 291 8.87 -17.19 -2.88
CA GLN A 291 9.19 -17.94 -4.11
C GLN A 291 8.59 -17.31 -5.39
N PHE A 292 7.58 -16.44 -5.26
CA PHE A 292 6.87 -15.80 -6.37
C PHE A 292 7.32 -14.34 -6.61
N VAL A 293 8.24 -13.83 -5.80
CA VAL A 293 8.75 -12.46 -5.88
C VAL A 293 9.41 -12.21 -7.25
N GLN A 294 10.15 -13.19 -7.77
CA GLN A 294 10.85 -13.02 -9.04
C GLN A 294 9.86 -12.76 -10.18
N GLY A 295 8.75 -13.50 -10.24
CA GLY A 295 7.69 -13.26 -11.21
C GLY A 295 7.04 -11.90 -11.02
N TYR A 296 6.73 -11.54 -9.77
CA TYR A 296 6.14 -10.25 -9.47
C TYR A 296 7.03 -9.08 -9.87
N ASN A 297 8.33 -9.12 -9.53
CA ASN A 297 9.27 -8.04 -9.88
C ASN A 297 9.52 -7.93 -11.38
N LYS A 298 9.34 -9.03 -12.12
CA LYS A 298 9.55 -9.05 -13.56
C LYS A 298 8.34 -8.53 -14.34
N ASP A 299 7.15 -9.05 -14.05
CA ASP A 299 5.94 -8.80 -14.86
C ASP A 299 4.72 -8.36 -14.01
N GLY A 300 4.96 -7.88 -12.78
CA GLY A 300 3.91 -7.43 -11.87
C GLY A 300 2.90 -8.52 -11.52
N PHE A 301 1.63 -8.12 -11.41
CA PHE A 301 0.50 -9.02 -11.14
C PHE A 301 0.48 -10.25 -12.06
N ASP A 302 0.75 -10.09 -13.36
CA ASP A 302 0.70 -11.19 -14.32
C ASP A 302 1.81 -12.21 -14.07
N GLY A 303 2.99 -11.72 -13.69
CA GLY A 303 4.12 -12.57 -13.35
C GLY A 303 3.87 -13.39 -12.08
N ALA A 304 3.34 -12.75 -11.04
CA ALA A 304 2.99 -13.42 -9.79
C ALA A 304 1.90 -14.49 -10.00
N ILE A 305 0.78 -14.17 -10.67
CA ILE A 305 -0.28 -15.15 -10.91
C ILE A 305 0.21 -16.32 -11.76
N ARG A 306 1.04 -16.06 -12.77
CA ARG A 306 1.64 -17.12 -13.58
C ARG A 306 2.54 -18.04 -12.76
N GLU A 307 3.28 -17.50 -11.82
CA GLU A 307 4.13 -18.32 -10.95
C GLU A 307 3.31 -19.13 -9.94
N ILE A 308 2.29 -18.52 -9.33
CA ILE A 308 1.40 -19.16 -8.35
C ILE A 308 0.52 -20.23 -8.99
N THR A 309 -0.11 -19.92 -10.13
CA THR A 309 -1.20 -20.74 -10.68
C THR A 309 -0.88 -21.34 -12.04
N GLY A 310 0.18 -20.90 -12.72
CA GLY A 310 0.43 -21.24 -14.13
C GLY A 310 -0.42 -20.46 -15.13
N PHE A 311 -1.37 -19.65 -14.65
CA PHE A 311 -2.29 -18.89 -15.49
C PHE A 311 -1.61 -17.70 -16.17
N ARG A 312 -1.93 -17.45 -17.45
CA ARG A 312 -1.32 -16.42 -18.30
C ARG A 312 -2.37 -15.42 -18.78
N PHE A 313 -2.45 -14.25 -18.15
CA PHE A 313 -3.39 -13.19 -18.57
C PHE A 313 -3.01 -12.55 -19.92
N ASP A 314 -1.72 -12.49 -20.23
CA ASP A 314 -1.21 -12.00 -21.51
C ASP A 314 -1.79 -12.79 -22.71
N LEU A 315 -1.97 -14.10 -22.56
CA LEU A 315 -2.62 -14.94 -23.58
C LEU A 315 -4.11 -14.61 -23.80
N LEU A 316 -4.78 -13.99 -22.82
CA LEU A 316 -6.16 -13.54 -22.97
C LEU A 316 -6.26 -12.15 -23.61
N ASP A 317 -5.27 -11.29 -23.38
CA ASP A 317 -5.23 -9.96 -23.98
C ASP A 317 -4.80 -10.00 -25.46
N ASP A 318 -3.85 -10.88 -25.84
CA ASP A 318 -3.54 -11.25 -27.24
C ASP A 318 -4.80 -11.72 -27.99
N LEU A 319 -5.66 -12.40 -27.25
CA LEU A 319 -6.92 -12.94 -27.72
C LEU A 319 -7.98 -11.83 -27.88
N LYS A 320 -8.08 -10.87 -26.96
CA LYS A 320 -8.98 -9.70 -27.11
C LYS A 320 -8.69 -8.90 -28.37
N GLU A 321 -7.44 -8.75 -28.77
CA GLU A 321 -7.06 -8.08 -30.02
C GLU A 321 -7.56 -8.84 -31.25
N ILE A 322 -7.54 -10.17 -31.21
CA ILE A 322 -8.16 -11.06 -32.20
C ILE A 322 -9.70 -10.98 -32.13
N PHE A 323 -10.29 -10.92 -30.93
CA PHE A 323 -11.73 -10.96 -30.66
C PHE A 323 -12.48 -9.64 -30.93
N SER A 324 -11.79 -8.51 -30.90
CA SER A 324 -12.33 -7.18 -31.24
C SER A 324 -12.85 -7.09 -32.70
N SER A 325 -12.56 -8.11 -33.52
CA SER A 325 -12.94 -8.20 -34.92
C SER A 325 -14.18 -9.07 -35.20
N HIS A 326 -14.74 -9.81 -34.22
CA HIS A 326 -15.85 -10.77 -34.45
C HIS A 326 -16.91 -10.77 -33.32
N SER A 327 -18.19 -10.68 -33.69
CA SER A 327 -19.30 -10.54 -32.74
C SER A 327 -19.64 -11.81 -31.94
N GLU A 328 -19.93 -11.58 -30.66
CA GLU A 328 -20.32 -12.49 -29.59
C GLU A 328 -21.31 -13.61 -29.98
N SER A 329 -20.83 -14.84 -30.11
CA SER A 329 -21.52 -16.03 -29.56
C SER A 329 -20.63 -17.27 -29.69
N ASN A 330 -20.17 -17.79 -28.55
CA ASN A 330 -19.22 -18.89 -28.36
C ASN A 330 -17.75 -18.57 -28.70
N ILE A 331 -17.17 -17.81 -27.78
CA ILE A 331 -15.77 -17.33 -27.75
C ILE A 331 -14.76 -18.48 -27.90
N PHE A 332 -14.98 -19.60 -27.20
CA PHE A 332 -14.15 -20.80 -27.32
C PHE A 332 -14.26 -21.49 -28.68
N LYS A 333 -15.41 -21.38 -29.34
CA LYS A 333 -15.66 -22.03 -30.64
C LYS A 333 -15.04 -21.24 -31.79
N ALA A 334 -15.14 -19.91 -31.76
CA ALA A 334 -14.51 -19.03 -32.74
C ALA A 334 -12.97 -19.10 -32.73
N ALA A 335 -12.37 -19.18 -31.54
CA ALA A 335 -10.93 -19.39 -31.36
C ALA A 335 -10.46 -20.78 -31.86
N TRP A 336 -11.32 -21.80 -31.74
CA TRP A 336 -11.01 -23.17 -32.15
C TRP A 336 -11.17 -23.42 -33.67
N ASP A 337 -12.11 -22.73 -34.31
CA ASP A 337 -12.47 -22.95 -35.72
C ASP A 337 -11.51 -22.22 -36.72
N THR A 338 -10.62 -21.35 -36.24
CA THR A 338 -9.60 -20.71 -37.08
C THR A 338 -8.31 -21.54 -37.14
N ARG A 339 -7.92 -21.96 -38.36
CA ARG A 339 -6.87 -22.99 -38.56
C ARG A 339 -5.45 -22.45 -38.35
N GLU A 340 -5.23 -21.15 -38.48
CA GLU A 340 -3.96 -20.47 -38.17
C GLU A 340 -3.81 -20.11 -36.69
N SER A 341 -4.92 -19.88 -35.96
CA SER A 341 -4.91 -19.58 -34.53
C SER A 341 -4.82 -20.82 -33.64
N SER A 342 -5.34 -21.99 -34.07
CA SER A 342 -5.36 -23.20 -33.23
C SER A 342 -3.99 -23.78 -32.89
N ALA A 343 -2.97 -23.62 -33.74
CA ALA A 343 -1.61 -24.06 -33.46
C ALA A 343 -0.90 -23.13 -32.46
N ASP A 344 -1.09 -21.81 -32.58
CA ASP A 344 -0.51 -20.82 -31.68
C ASP A 344 -1.26 -20.76 -30.34
N LEU A 345 -2.59 -20.92 -30.35
CA LEU A 345 -3.42 -21.20 -29.17
C LEU A 345 -2.98 -22.49 -28.48
N ALA A 346 -2.78 -23.59 -29.19
CA ALA A 346 -2.31 -24.83 -28.58
C ALA A 346 -0.88 -24.72 -28.01
N ARG A 347 0.00 -23.94 -28.66
CA ARG A 347 1.35 -23.66 -28.18
C ARG A 347 1.38 -22.75 -26.94
N GLY A 348 0.43 -21.84 -26.79
CA GLY A 348 0.31 -20.98 -25.60
C GLY A 348 -0.52 -21.61 -24.47
N PHE A 349 -1.75 -22.02 -24.78
CA PHE A 349 -2.71 -22.55 -23.80
C PHE A 349 -2.44 -23.99 -23.39
N GLY A 350 -1.87 -24.83 -24.25
CA GLY A 350 -1.51 -26.21 -23.89
C GLY A 350 -0.52 -26.26 -22.71
N PRO A 351 0.61 -25.53 -22.79
CA PRO A 351 1.52 -25.36 -21.67
C PRO A 351 0.87 -24.68 -20.47
N MET A 352 0.06 -23.62 -20.66
CA MET A 352 -0.65 -22.95 -19.55
C MET A 352 -1.55 -23.93 -18.78
N LEU A 353 -2.37 -24.73 -19.46
CA LEU A 353 -3.27 -25.70 -18.84
C LEU A 353 -2.50 -26.82 -18.12
N ARG A 354 -1.35 -27.23 -18.65
CA ARG A 354 -0.47 -28.20 -17.99
C ARG A 354 0.13 -27.59 -16.72
N ASP A 355 0.69 -26.38 -16.81
CA ASP A 355 1.28 -25.68 -15.67
C ASP A 355 0.23 -25.42 -14.59
N MET A 356 -1.01 -25.07 -14.96
CA MET A 356 -2.14 -24.97 -14.03
C MET A 356 -2.49 -26.32 -13.38
N GLY A 357 -2.50 -27.39 -14.16
CA GLY A 357 -2.76 -28.74 -13.67
C GLY A 357 -1.73 -29.23 -12.65
N GLU A 358 -0.50 -28.71 -12.69
CA GLU A 358 0.55 -28.99 -11.72
C GLU A 358 0.50 -28.04 -10.51
N LYS A 359 0.34 -26.74 -10.74
CA LYS A 359 0.46 -25.70 -9.71
C LYS A 359 -0.78 -25.49 -8.85
N ILE A 360 -1.99 -25.64 -9.41
CA ILE A 360 -3.23 -25.46 -8.63
C ILE A 360 -3.37 -26.52 -7.53
N PRO A 361 -3.11 -27.83 -7.79
CA PRO A 361 -3.09 -28.82 -6.72
C PRO A 361 -2.03 -28.54 -5.66
N GLN A 362 -0.83 -28.12 -6.08
CA GLN A 362 0.24 -27.77 -5.14
C GLN A 362 -0.15 -26.58 -4.25
N LEU A 363 -0.68 -25.51 -4.84
CA LEU A 363 -1.22 -24.36 -4.11
C LEU A 363 -2.30 -24.78 -3.12
N TYR A 364 -3.19 -25.69 -3.50
CA TYR A 364 -4.21 -26.22 -2.58
C TYR A 364 -3.58 -26.97 -1.41
N ASP A 365 -2.62 -27.86 -1.66
CA ASP A 365 -1.92 -28.62 -0.61
C ASP A 365 -1.16 -27.68 0.34
N ASP A 366 -0.48 -26.66 -0.20
CA ASP A 366 0.25 -25.65 0.56
C ASP A 366 -0.70 -24.80 1.41
N LEU A 367 -1.85 -24.37 0.85
CA LEU A 367 -2.88 -23.64 1.58
C LEU A 367 -3.56 -24.48 2.65
N VAL A 368 -3.73 -25.79 2.44
CA VAL A 368 -4.29 -26.71 3.44
C VAL A 368 -3.30 -26.91 4.60
N VAL A 369 -2.00 -27.01 4.33
CA VAL A 369 -0.97 -27.06 5.38
C VAL A 369 -0.97 -25.78 6.19
N LEU A 370 -0.98 -24.62 5.52
CA LEU A 370 -1.11 -23.31 6.17
C LEU A 370 -2.39 -23.20 7.00
N TYR A 371 -3.54 -23.58 6.43
CA TYR A 371 -4.84 -23.55 7.10
C TYR A 371 -4.88 -24.43 8.35
N ASN A 372 -4.35 -25.65 8.27
CA ASN A 372 -4.35 -26.60 9.40
C ASN A 372 -3.41 -26.17 10.54
N ASN A 373 -2.37 -25.37 10.25
CA ASN A 373 -1.53 -24.76 11.29
C ASN A 373 -2.21 -23.55 11.96
N ILE A 374 -3.18 -22.92 11.29
CA ILE A 374 -3.98 -21.78 11.79
C ILE A 374 -5.29 -22.25 12.49
N ASP A 375 -5.69 -23.51 12.33
CA ASP A 375 -6.96 -24.11 12.78
C ASP A 375 -7.34 -23.93 14.27
N PRO A 376 -6.40 -23.84 15.25
CA PRO A 376 -6.75 -23.49 16.64
C PRO A 376 -7.46 -22.13 16.79
N TYR A 377 -7.31 -21.22 15.82
CA TYR A 377 -7.89 -19.88 15.84
C TYR A 377 -9.28 -19.80 15.22
N HIS A 378 -9.61 -20.68 14.27
CA HIS A 378 -10.95 -20.74 13.67
C HIS A 378 -12.03 -21.00 14.73
N GLN A 379 -11.75 -21.84 15.73
CA GLN A 379 -12.67 -22.10 16.83
C GLN A 379 -12.88 -20.87 17.74
N SER A 380 -11.84 -20.07 17.97
CA SER A 380 -11.94 -18.83 18.76
C SER A 380 -12.76 -17.74 18.05
N VAL A 381 -12.64 -17.63 16.72
CA VAL A 381 -13.40 -16.68 15.89
C VAL A 381 -14.87 -17.09 15.76
N GLU A 382 -15.16 -18.40 15.63
CA GLU A 382 -16.53 -18.90 15.64
C GLU A 382 -17.24 -18.71 16.99
N GLU A 383 -16.49 -18.72 18.11
CA GLU A 383 -17.04 -18.40 19.43
C GLU A 383 -17.35 -16.90 19.59
N GLN A 384 -16.53 -16.01 19.03
CA GLN A 384 -16.78 -14.56 19.04
C GLN A 384 -17.87 -14.11 18.04
N ARG A 385 -18.08 -14.84 16.94
CA ARG A 385 -19.21 -14.62 15.99
C ARG A 385 -20.61 -14.79 16.60
N LYS A 386 -20.72 -15.26 17.85
CA LYS A 386 -22.01 -15.39 18.57
C LYS A 386 -22.52 -14.07 19.16
N LEU A 387 -21.78 -12.96 19.01
CA LEU A 387 -22.28 -11.62 19.31
C LEU A 387 -23.16 -11.12 18.15
N PRO A 388 -24.31 -10.48 18.42
CA PRO A 388 -25.29 -10.16 17.39
C PRO A 388 -24.69 -9.18 16.37
N LEU A 389 -24.52 -9.66 15.14
CA LEU A 389 -24.32 -8.86 13.94
C LEU A 389 -25.42 -7.79 13.87
N ILE A 390 -25.04 -6.52 14.09
CA ILE A 390 -25.86 -5.38 13.69
C ILE A 390 -25.39 -4.99 12.29
N ASP A 391 -26.20 -5.34 11.29
CA ASP A 391 -26.07 -5.06 9.85
C ASP A 391 -26.05 -3.55 9.47
N GLY A 392 -25.59 -2.66 10.37
CA GLY A 392 -25.77 -1.21 10.25
C GLY A 392 -24.51 -0.38 9.99
N LEU A 393 -23.31 -0.86 10.33
CA LEU A 393 -22.10 -0.01 10.33
C LEU A 393 -21.00 -0.43 9.35
N PHE A 394 -21.04 -1.66 8.84
CA PHE A 394 -20.11 -2.13 7.80
C PHE A 394 -20.27 -1.33 6.48
N LEU A 395 -21.38 -0.61 6.31
CA LEU A 395 -21.82 -0.03 5.03
C LEU A 395 -21.28 1.37 4.71
N VAL A 396 -20.56 2.04 5.61
CA VAL A 396 -20.10 3.43 5.39
C VAL A 396 -18.62 3.52 4.97
N PHE A 397 -17.78 2.53 5.27
CA PHE A 397 -16.35 2.55 4.89
C PHE A 397 -15.89 1.40 3.99
N THR A 398 -16.72 0.38 3.73
CA THR A 398 -16.36 -0.73 2.81
C THR A 398 -16.86 -0.56 1.37
N LYS A 399 -17.65 0.48 1.08
CA LYS A 399 -18.19 0.71 -0.27
C LYS A 399 -17.16 1.17 -1.32
N GLY A 400 -15.90 1.34 -0.94
CA GLY A 400 -14.78 1.53 -1.86
C GLY A 400 -13.79 0.37 -1.93
N CYS A 401 -14.02 -0.74 -1.22
CA CYS A 401 -13.05 -1.85 -1.12
C CYS A 401 -13.59 -3.22 -1.53
N PHE A 402 -14.64 -3.27 -2.37
CA PHE A 402 -15.09 -4.49 -3.05
C PHE A 402 -15.37 -4.24 -4.53
#